data_AF-A0A662T457-F1
#
_entry.id   AF-A0A662T457-F1
#
_cell.length_a   1.000
_cell.length_b   1.000
_cell.length_c   1.000
_cell.angle_alpha   90.00
_cell.angle_beta   90.00
_cell.angle_gamma   90.00
#
_symmetry.space_group_name_H-M   'P 1'
#
loop_
_entity.id
_entity.type
_entity.pdbx_description
1 polymer ?
#
loop_
_entity_poly.entity_id
_entity_poly.type
_entity_poly.pdbx_seq_one_letter_code
_entity_poly.pdbx_strand_id
1 'polypeptide(L)'
;MVNKEEFNPIEEIKSFLRRNSNGRSGAIFFFIGKVKRKSKSGKLVDKLEIESYREKSDEKLKEICRRIKRKFNVEDSLIVHAEGIFNPGEDLVLVG
;
A
#
# COMPACT_ATOMS: atom_id res chain seq x y z
N MET A 1 4.04 -5.31 -5.35
CA MET A 1 4.59 -4.14 -6.08
C MET A 1 3.79 -4.00 -7.36
N VAL A 2 3.52 -2.77 -7.78
CA VAL A 2 2.85 -2.47 -9.05
C VAL A 2 3.53 -1.28 -9.70
N ASN A 3 3.33 -1.08 -11.00
CA ASN A 3 3.76 0.17 -11.63
C ASN A 3 2.88 1.33 -11.12
N LYS A 4 3.42 2.55 -11.06
CA LYS A 4 2.66 3.75 -10.70
C LYS A 4 1.35 3.88 -11.49
N GLU A 5 1.40 3.60 -12.78
CA GLU A 5 0.27 3.75 -13.72
C GLU A 5 -0.85 2.75 -13.44
N GLU A 6 -0.53 1.64 -12.78
CA GLU A 6 -1.48 0.59 -12.39
C GLU A 6 -2.07 0.84 -10.99
N PHE A 7 -1.48 1.74 -10.21
CA PHE A 7 -1.87 1.94 -8.82
C PHE A 7 -3.09 2.86 -8.68
N ASN A 8 -4.22 2.26 -8.28
CA ASN A 8 -5.43 3.00 -7.94
C ASN A 8 -5.96 2.56 -6.56
N PRO A 9 -5.70 3.33 -5.48
CA PRO A 9 -6.08 2.92 -4.13
C PRO A 9 -7.61 2.80 -3.95
N ILE A 10 -8.41 3.55 -4.71
CA ILE A 10 -9.88 3.49 -4.59
C ILE A 10 -10.41 2.18 -5.15
N GLU A 11 -9.93 1.74 -6.33
CA GLU A 11 -10.34 0.46 -6.90
C GLU A 11 -9.85 -0.73 -6.09
N GLU A 12 -8.64 -0.65 -5.53
CA GLU A 12 -8.11 -1.65 -4.60
C GLU A 12 -8.97 -1.74 -3.33
N ILE A 13 -9.33 -0.61 -2.71
CA ILE A 13 -10.24 -0.56 -1.55
C ILE A 13 -11.59 -1.19 -1.91
N LYS A 14 -12.20 -0.81 -3.05
CA LYS A 14 -13.48 -1.39 -3.49
C LYS A 14 -13.37 -2.91 -3.65
N SER A 15 -12.29 -3.40 -4.26
CA SER A 15 -12.03 -4.83 -4.42
C SER A 15 -11.89 -5.54 -3.06
N PHE A 16 -11.14 -4.93 -2.14
CA PHE A 16 -10.94 -5.46 -0.79
C PHE A 16 -12.25 -5.53 0.01
N LEU A 17 -13.09 -4.49 -0.07
CA LEU A 17 -14.39 -4.47 0.60
C LEU A 17 -15.32 -5.54 0.04
N ARG A 18 -15.38 -5.70 -1.29
CA ARG A 18 -16.20 -6.74 -1.94
C ARG A 18 -15.79 -8.15 -1.51
N ARG A 19 -14.48 -8.47 -1.51
CA ARG A 19 -14.01 -9.82 -1.12
C ARG A 19 -14.23 -10.13 0.37
N ASN A 20 -14.37 -9.11 1.21
CA ASN A 20 -14.61 -9.24 2.66
C ASN A 20 -16.07 -8.94 3.06
N SER A 21 -17.04 -9.10 2.15
CA SER A 21 -18.46 -8.80 2.36
C SER A 21 -19.27 -9.91 3.06
N ASN A 22 -18.63 -11.00 3.51
CA ASN A 22 -19.29 -12.18 4.07
C ASN A 22 -19.71 -12.04 5.55
N GLY A 23 -19.54 -10.87 6.16
CA GLY A 23 -19.93 -10.58 7.54
C GLY A 23 -18.98 -11.12 8.62
N ARG A 24 -17.81 -11.68 8.26
CA ARG A 24 -16.82 -12.17 9.25
C ARG A 24 -16.02 -11.05 9.92
N SER A 25 -15.89 -9.90 9.25
CA SER A 25 -15.11 -8.76 9.73
C SER A 25 -16.03 -7.62 10.18
N GLY A 26 -15.91 -7.22 11.45
CA GLY A 26 -16.65 -6.07 12.00
C GLY A 26 -15.98 -4.71 11.74
N ALA A 27 -14.73 -4.69 11.29
CA ALA A 27 -13.98 -3.47 10.98
C ALA A 27 -12.92 -3.74 9.90
N ILE A 28 -12.64 -2.71 9.10
CA ILE A 28 -11.55 -2.68 8.11
C ILE A 28 -10.88 -1.32 8.22
N PHE A 29 -9.54 -1.30 8.27
CA PHE A 29 -8.74 -0.09 8.37
C PHE A 29 -7.85 0.02 7.15
N PHE A 30 -7.80 1.20 6.54
CA PHE A 30 -6.88 1.48 5.44
C PHE A 30 -5.90 2.57 5.81
N PHE A 31 -4.67 2.43 5.32
CA PHE A 31 -3.64 3.47 5.33
C PHE A 31 -3.20 3.74 3.90
N ILE A 32 -3.23 5.00 3.48
CA ILE A 32 -2.71 5.44 2.19
C ILE A 32 -1.49 6.32 2.45
N GLY A 33 -0.33 5.86 1.98
CA GLY A 33 0.90 6.64 2.00
C GLY A 33 0.96 7.55 0.78
N LYS A 34 1.20 8.84 1.03
CA LYS A 34 1.31 9.87 -0.02
C LYS A 34 2.68 10.57 0.02
N VAL A 35 3.13 11.04 -1.13
CA VAL A 35 4.40 11.79 -1.22
C VAL A 35 4.24 13.15 -0.55
N LYS A 36 5.12 13.46 0.41
CA LYS A 36 5.08 14.74 1.13
C LYS A 36 5.80 15.84 0.36
N ARG A 37 5.27 17.06 0.41
CA ARG A 37 5.91 18.26 -0.16
C ARG A 37 7.23 18.64 0.52
N LYS A 38 7.45 18.23 1.78
CA LYS A 38 8.68 18.49 2.53
C LYS A 38 9.31 17.19 3.00
N SER A 39 10.64 17.11 2.87
CA SER A 39 11.45 16.06 3.48
C SER A 39 11.46 16.19 5.01
N LYS A 40 12.02 15.20 5.71
CA LYS A 40 12.20 15.27 7.17
C LYS A 40 13.05 16.47 7.61
N SER A 41 13.96 16.94 6.76
CA SER A 41 14.80 18.12 7.01
C SER A 41 14.14 19.46 6.65
N GLY A 42 12.87 19.46 6.23
CA GLY A 42 12.14 20.67 5.83
C GLY A 42 12.36 21.12 4.38
N LYS A 43 13.35 20.56 3.67
CA LYS A 43 13.59 20.84 2.25
C LYS A 43 12.39 20.43 1.38
N LEU A 44 12.09 21.23 0.36
CA LEU A 44 11.06 20.91 -0.63
C LEU A 44 11.46 19.66 -1.42
N VAL A 45 10.48 18.79 -1.65
CA VAL A 45 10.61 17.61 -2.50
C VAL A 45 10.13 18.01 -3.89
N ASP A 46 10.98 17.82 -4.90
CA ASP A 46 10.59 17.97 -6.30
C ASP A 46 9.88 16.68 -6.77
N LYS A 47 10.58 15.55 -6.67
CA LYS A 47 10.05 14.22 -6.97
C LYS A 47 10.55 13.17 -5.99
N LEU A 48 9.85 12.06 -5.89
CA LEU A 48 10.25 10.85 -5.19
C LEU A 48 10.34 9.71 -6.20
N GLU A 49 11.51 9.08 -6.31
CA GLU A 49 11.72 7.91 -7.14
C GLU A 49 11.75 6.67 -6.24
N ILE A 50 10.94 5.67 -6.58
CA ILE A 50 10.87 4.39 -5.90
C ILE A 50 11.19 3.30 -6.90
N GLU A 51 12.23 2.53 -6.62
CA GLU A 51 12.64 1.37 -7.38
C GLU A 51 12.66 0.15 -6.48
N SER A 52 12.46 -1.03 -7.04
CA SER A 52 12.51 -2.26 -6.26
C SER A 52 13.02 -3.44 -7.08
N TYR A 53 13.65 -4.40 -6.40
CA TYR A 53 13.78 -5.74 -6.96
C TYR A 53 12.43 -6.46 -6.79
N ARG A 54 11.55 -6.25 -7.78
CA ARG A 54 10.11 -6.57 -7.72
C ARG A 54 9.81 -7.95 -7.14
N GLU A 55 10.49 -9.01 -7.61
CA GLU A 55 10.29 -10.38 -7.14
C GLU A 55 10.53 -10.52 -5.63
N LYS A 56 11.69 -10.08 -5.14
CA LYS A 56 12.02 -10.15 -3.70
C LYS A 56 11.13 -9.24 -2.86
N SER A 57 10.76 -8.07 -3.39
CA SER A 57 9.83 -7.16 -2.72
C SER A 57 8.45 -7.81 -2.55
N ASP A 58 7.93 -8.46 -3.58
CA ASP A 58 6.64 -9.16 -3.55
C ASP A 58 6.63 -10.33 -2.57
N GLU A 59 7.72 -11.10 -2.52
CA GLU A 59 7.89 -12.15 -1.52
C GLU A 59 7.83 -11.59 -0.10
N LYS A 60 8.53 -10.48 0.16
CA LYS A 60 8.56 -9.83 1.47
C LYS A 60 7.21 -9.23 1.86
N LEU A 61 6.49 -8.59 0.93
CA LEU A 61 5.15 -8.08 1.19
C LEU A 61 4.17 -9.21 1.53
N LYS A 62 4.23 -10.34 0.79
CA LYS A 62 3.43 -11.53 1.10
C LYS A 62 3.77 -12.11 2.47
N GLU A 63 5.06 -12.16 2.83
CA GLU A 63 5.51 -12.58 4.16
C GLU A 63 4.94 -11.69 5.27
N ILE A 64 4.97 -10.36 5.09
CA ILE A 64 4.41 -9.39 6.03
C ILE A 64 2.91 -9.62 6.22
N CYS A 65 2.14 -9.77 5.13
CA CYS A 65 0.70 -10.06 5.21
C CYS A 65 0.43 -11.35 6.00
N ARG A 66 1.15 -12.45 5.70
CA ARG A 66 1.02 -13.71 6.46
C ARG A 66 1.36 -13.52 7.95
N ARG A 67 2.38 -12.72 8.26
CA ARG A 67 2.78 -12.44 9.65
C ARG A 67 1.74 -11.59 10.38
N ILE A 68 1.13 -10.60 9.72
CA ILE A 68 0.04 -9.78 10.29
C ILE A 68 -1.16 -10.66 10.63
N LYS A 69 -1.62 -11.49 9.68
CA LYS A 69 -2.72 -12.43 9.91
C LYS A 69 -2.46 -13.33 11.12
N ARG A 70 -1.27 -13.94 11.20
CA ARG A 70 -0.90 -14.80 12.34
C ARG A 70 -0.76 -14.05 13.68
N LYS A 71 -0.15 -12.86 13.67
CA LYS A 71 0.18 -12.13 14.90
C LYS A 71 -1.05 -11.46 15.53
N PHE A 72 -1.95 -10.94 14.72
CA PHE A 72 -3.08 -10.14 15.17
C PHE A 72 -4.44 -10.83 14.96
N ASN A 73 -4.45 -12.04 14.40
CA ASN A 73 -5.65 -12.82 14.12
C ASN A 73 -6.70 -12.05 13.31
N VAL A 74 -6.24 -11.32 12.28
CA VAL A 74 -7.12 -10.61 11.33
C VAL A 74 -7.53 -11.55 10.20
N GLU A 75 -8.78 -11.44 9.74
CA GLU A 75 -9.33 -12.24 8.64
C GLU A 75 -8.56 -11.99 7.32
N ASP A 76 -8.27 -10.73 7.03
CA ASP A 76 -7.62 -10.34 5.79
C ASP A 76 -6.62 -9.19 5.94
N SER A 77 -5.73 -9.07 4.95
CA SER A 77 -4.73 -8.00 4.88
C SER A 77 -4.33 -7.75 3.41
N LEU A 78 -3.94 -6.52 3.09
CA LEU A 78 -3.52 -6.05 1.78
C LEU A 78 -2.32 -5.11 1.91
N ILE A 79 -1.31 -5.28 1.07
CA ILE A 79 -0.28 -4.27 0.85
C ILE A 79 -0.06 -4.15 -0.66
N VAL A 80 -0.34 -2.97 -1.20
CA VAL A 80 -0.04 -2.60 -2.58
C VAL A 80 0.88 -1.40 -2.54
N HIS A 81 2.09 -1.54 -3.09
CA HIS A 81 3.07 -0.47 -3.16
C HIS A 81 3.47 -0.25 -4.60
N ALA A 82 3.46 1.01 -5.03
CA ALA A 82 3.81 1.40 -6.38
C ALA A 82 5.30 1.74 -6.49
N GLU A 83 5.89 1.45 -7.65
CA GLU A 83 7.23 1.90 -8.04
C GLU A 83 7.14 2.81 -9.27
N GLY A 84 8.12 3.70 -9.42
CA GLY A 84 8.13 4.77 -10.40
C GLY A 84 8.48 6.14 -9.82
N ILE A 85 8.19 7.20 -10.57
CA ILE A 85 8.51 8.58 -10.22
C ILE A 85 7.24 9.32 -9.80
N PHE A 86 7.26 9.92 -8.62
CA PHE A 86 6.10 10.55 -7.98
C PHE A 86 6.32 12.03 -7.67
N ASN A 87 5.28 12.84 -7.88
CA ASN A 87 5.19 14.22 -7.45
C ASN A 87 4.59 14.31 -6.03
N PRO A 88 4.86 15.40 -5.27
CA PRO A 88 4.19 15.65 -4.01
C PRO A 88 2.67 15.59 -4.10
N GLY A 89 2.04 14.84 -3.18
CA GLY A 89 0.59 14.63 -3.12
C GLY A 89 0.10 13.36 -3.84
N GLU A 90 0.94 12.68 -4.63
CA GLU A 90 0.55 11.42 -5.27
C GLU A 90 0.51 10.26 -4.26
N ASP A 91 -0.37 9.30 -4.54
CA ASP A 91 -0.51 8.05 -3.78
C ASP A 91 0.65 7.11 -4.11
N LEU A 92 1.21 6.47 -3.07
CA LEU A 92 2.39 5.61 -3.20
C LEU A 92 2.15 4.18 -2.71
N VAL A 93 1.39 4.03 -1.63
CA VAL A 93 1.15 2.73 -1.00
C VAL A 93 -0.23 2.69 -0.36
N LEU A 94 -0.90 1.55 -0.49
CA LEU A 94 -2.11 1.20 0.23
C LEU A 94 -1.82 0.01 1.15
N VAL A 95 -2.22 0.14 2.41
CA VAL A 95 -2.22 -0.95 3.39
C VAL A 95 -3.64 -1.12 3.90
N GLY A 96 -4.11 -2.37 3.99
CA GLY A 96 -5.43 -2.74 4.52
C GLY A 96 -5.45 -4.12 5.13
#